data_AF-A0A2M7JY61-F1
#
_entry.id   AF-A0A2M7JY61-F1
#
_cell.length_a   1.000
_cell.length_b   1.000
_cell.length_c   1.000
_cell.angle_alpha   90.00
_cell.angle_beta   90.00
_cell.angle_gamma   90.00
#
_symmetry.space_group_name_H-M   'P 1'
#
loop_
_entity.id
_entity.type
_entity.pdbx_description
1 polymer ?
#
loop_
_entity_poly.entity_id
_entity_poly.type
_entity_poly.pdbx_seq_one_letter_code
_entity_poly.pdbx_strand_id
1 'polypeptide(L)' 'MLDRDVVEEFLDCQFDGIELEIPPDIPKDALVEAFCQYVEDDYYEWLKDNFKSFFNHDNPDWEWIREKIKYLVKDP' A
#
# COMPACT_ATOMS: atom_id res chain seq x y z
N MET A 1 -7.99 -4.62 -2.17
CA MET A 1 -8.55 -3.84 -1.07
C MET A 1 -8.20 -4.54 0.22
N LEU A 2 -7.72 -3.77 1.19
CA LEU A 2 -7.42 -4.21 2.53
C LEU A 2 -8.66 -4.83 3.17
N ASP A 3 -8.46 -5.88 3.95
CA ASP A 3 -9.52 -6.47 4.74
C ASP A 3 -9.79 -5.57 5.95
N ARG A 4 -11.03 -5.09 6.11
CA ARG A 4 -11.38 -4.10 7.13
C ARG A 4 -11.29 -4.69 8.53
N ASP A 5 -11.62 -5.97 8.70
CA ASP A 5 -11.55 -6.64 10.00
C ASP A 5 -10.09 -6.79 10.45
N VAL A 6 -9.20 -7.14 9.51
CA VAL A 6 -7.75 -7.21 9.77
C VAL A 6 -7.17 -5.83 10.08
N VAL A 7 -7.61 -4.80 9.37
CA VAL A 7 -7.16 -3.41 9.62
C VAL A 7 -7.67 -2.91 10.96
N GLU A 8 -8.90 -3.24 11.34
CA GLU A 8 -9.46 -2.87 12.64
C GLU A 8 -8.64 -3.49 13.78
N GLU A 9 -8.35 -4.80 13.73
CA GLU A 9 -7.52 -5.49 14.72
C GLU A 9 -6.10 -4.89 14.78
N PHE A 10 -5.54 -4.56 13.62
CA PHE A 10 -4.25 -3.87 13.54
C PHE A 10 -4.28 -2.52 14.24
N LEU A 11 -5.29 -1.68 13.97
CA LEU A 11 -5.43 -0.35 14.58
C LEU A 11 -5.64 -0.45 16.08
N ASP A 12 -6.44 -1.39 16.57
CA ASP A 12 -6.61 -1.65 18.00
C ASP A 12 -5.27 -1.96 18.67
N CYS A 13 -4.51 -2.88 18.08
CA CYS A 13 -3.17 -3.23 18.58
C CYS A 13 -2.22 -2.03 18.61
N GLN A 14 -2.30 -1.15 17.60
CA GLN A 14 -1.46 0.06 17.57
C GLN A 14 -1.90 1.06 18.63
N PHE A 15 -3.20 1.30 18.80
CA PHE A 15 -3.75 2.27 19.75
C PHE A 15 -3.48 1.86 21.20
N ASP A 16 -3.64 0.58 21.53
CA ASP A 16 -3.28 0.05 22.85
C ASP A 16 -1.79 0.28 23.17
N GLY A 17 -0.91 0.10 22.18
CA GLY A 17 0.53 0.30 22.35
C GLY A 17 0.95 1.75 22.61
N ILE A 18 0.09 2.72 22.30
CA ILE A 18 0.36 4.16 22.48
C ILE A 18 -0.65 4.85 23.43
N GLU A 19 -1.49 4.07 24.12
CA GLU A 19 -2.55 4.57 24.99
C GLU A 19 -3.46 5.62 24.31
N LEU A 20 -3.76 5.43 23.02
CA LEU A 20 -4.61 6.36 22.26
C LEU A 20 -6.08 5.97 22.38
N GLU A 21 -6.90 6.88 22.88
CA GLU A 21 -8.36 6.75 22.87
C GLU A 21 -8.97 7.45 21.64
N ILE A 22 -9.87 6.74 20.94
CA ILE A 22 -10.63 7.33 19.82
C ILE A 22 -11.65 8.32 20.38
N PRO A 23 -11.72 9.57 19.86
CA PRO A 23 -12.74 10.54 20.25
C PRO A 23 -14.17 9.98 20.07
N PRO A 24 -15.09 10.26 21.01
CA PRO A 24 -16.42 9.64 21.02
C PRO A 24 -17.33 10.06 19.85
N ASP A 25 -16.98 11.15 19.16
CA ASP A 25 -17.66 11.64 17.95
C ASP A 25 -17.14 10.99 16.67
N ILE A 26 -16.11 10.14 16.74
CA ILE A 26 -15.55 9.40 15.60
C ILE A 26 -15.98 7.93 15.69
N PRO A 27 -16.86 7.48 14.78
CA PRO A 27 -17.17 6.06 14.65
C PRO A 27 -15.93 5.27 14.23
N LYS A 28 -15.66 4.16 14.92
CA LYS A 28 -14.48 3.32 14.67
C LYS A 28 -14.47 2.74 13.25
N ASP A 29 -15.62 2.32 12.75
CA ASP A 29 -15.82 1.83 11.39
C ASP A 29 -15.47 2.91 10.33
N ALA A 30 -15.88 4.16 10.58
CA ALA A 30 -15.52 5.28 9.71
C ALA A 30 -14.01 5.56 9.71
N LEU A 31 -13.35 5.43 10.87
CA LEU A 31 -11.90 5.57 10.97
C LEU A 31 -11.16 4.45 10.22
N VAL A 32 -11.59 3.19 10.39
CA VAL A 32 -11.05 2.03 9.67
C VAL A 32 -11.17 2.23 8.15
N GLU A 33 -12.34 2.66 7.67
CA GLU A 33 -12.56 2.88 6.24
C GLU A 33 -11.70 4.04 5.71
N ALA A 34 -11.61 5.14 6.44
CA ALA A 34 -10.76 6.27 6.07
C ALA A 34 -9.28 5.87 6.00
N PHE A 35 -8.80 5.07 6.95
CA PHE A 35 -7.43 4.56 6.95
C PHE A 35 -7.20 3.60 5.78
N CYS A 36 -8.13 2.68 5.50
CA CYS A 36 -8.04 1.77 4.36
C CYS A 36 -7.91 2.55 3.04
N GLN A 37 -8.78 3.54 2.82
CA GLN A 37 -8.75 4.37 1.62
C GLN A 37 -7.44 5.13 1.49
N TYR A 38 -6.97 5.74 2.59
CA TYR A 38 -5.69 6.45 2.59
C TYR A 38 -4.52 5.57 2.16
N VAL A 39 -4.42 4.35 2.72
CA VAL A 39 -3.34 3.42 2.39
C VAL A 39 -3.47 2.90 0.95
N GLU A 40 -4.68 2.59 0.52
CA GLU A 40 -4.93 2.10 -0.84
C GLU A 40 -4.63 3.16 -1.91
N ASP A 41 -5.01 4.42 -1.65
CA ASP A 41 -4.74 5.55 -2.54
C ASP A 41 -3.23 5.84 -2.62
N ASP A 42 -2.54 5.90 -1.48
CA ASP A 42 -1.09 6.10 -1.44
C ASP A 42 -0.34 4.97 -2.16
N TYR A 43 -0.74 3.72 -1.93
CA TYR A 43 -0.19 2.56 -2.62
C TYR A 43 -0.42 2.65 -4.14
N TYR A 44 -1.59 3.11 -4.58
CA TYR A 44 -1.89 3.23 -6.00
C TYR A 44 -1.10 4.37 -6.67
N GLU A 45 -0.94 5.52 -6.00
CA GLU A 45 -0.07 6.59 -6.50
C GLU A 45 1.40 6.15 -6.56
N TRP A 46 1.88 5.46 -5.52
CA TRP A 46 3.22 4.86 -5.53
C TRP A 46 3.42 3.91 -6.72
N LEU A 47 2.44 3.04 -7.01
CA LEU A 47 2.49 2.16 -8.17
C LEU A 47 2.53 2.93 -9.49
N LYS A 48 1.74 4.00 -9.64
CA LYS A 48 1.74 4.84 -10.86
C LYS A 48 3.11 5.47 -11.10
N ASP A 49 3.73 5.99 -10.05
CA ASP A 49 5.03 6.64 -10.19
C ASP A 49 6.15 5.65 -10.51
N ASN A 50 6.13 4.47 -9.86
CA ASN A 50 7.06 3.40 -10.20
C ASN A 50 6.82 2.82 -11.59
N PHE A 51 5.57 2.74 -12.05
CA PHE A 51 5.26 2.35 -13.42
C PHE A 51 5.91 3.31 -14.42
N LYS A 52 5.72 4.63 -14.22
CA LYS A 52 6.35 5.64 -15.09
C LYS A 52 7.87 5.51 -15.09
N SER A 53 8.48 5.31 -13.92
CA SER A 53 9.93 5.15 -13.79
C SER A 53 10.42 3.87 -14.48
N PHE A 54 9.77 2.74 -14.24
CA PHE A 54 10.17 1.43 -14.77
C PHE A 54 9.98 1.32 -16.29
N PHE A 55 8.90 1.87 -16.82
CA PHE A 55 8.57 1.84 -18.24
C PHE A 55 8.98 3.10 -19.01
N ASN A 56 9.85 3.93 -18.40
CA ASN A 56 10.45 5.11 -19.01
C ASN A 56 9.42 6.06 -19.67
N HIS A 57 8.42 6.49 -18.87
CA HIS A 57 7.47 7.56 -19.21
C HIS A 57 6.98 7.51 -20.69
N ASP A 58 6.47 6.35 -21.13
CA ASP A 58 5.87 6.08 -22.45
C ASP A 58 6.79 5.52 -23.56
N ASN A 59 8.11 5.39 -23.33
CA ASN A 59 8.99 4.66 -24.25
C ASN A 59 9.82 3.59 -23.54
N PRO A 60 9.24 2.41 -23.28
CA PRO A 60 9.90 1.37 -22.49
C PRO A 60 11.17 0.82 -23.15
N ASP A 61 12.24 0.72 -22.36
CA ASP A 61 13.44 -0.04 -22.74
C ASP A 61 13.22 -1.54 -22.46
N TRP A 62 12.72 -2.25 -23.48
CA TRP A 62 12.44 -3.67 -23.36
C TRP A 62 13.68 -4.56 -23.25
N GLU A 63 14.87 -4.09 -23.63
CA GLU A 63 16.11 -4.84 -23.41
C GLU A 63 16.49 -4.79 -21.94
N TRP A 64 16.51 -3.59 -21.35
CA TRP A 64 16.74 -3.41 -19.91
C TRP A 64 15.71 -4.17 -19.06
N ILE A 65 14.42 -4.10 -19.40
CA ILE A 65 13.37 -4.86 -18.69
C ILE A 65 13.62 -6.36 -18.78
N ARG A 66 13.98 -6.89 -19.96
CA ARG A 66 14.31 -8.32 -20.14
C ARG A 66 15.52 -8.75 -19.31
N GLU A 67 16.53 -7.90 -19.17
CA GLU A 67 17.66 -8.17 -18.28
C GLU A 67 17.21 -8.26 -16.82
N LYS A 68 16.43 -7.28 -16.34
CA LYS A 68 15.88 -7.29 -14.98
C LYS A 68 15.11 -8.58 -14.67
N ILE A 69 14.25 -9.03 -15.59
CA ILE A 69 13.49 -10.28 -15.43
C ILE A 69 14.44 -11.50 -15.37
N LYS A 70 15.44 -11.58 -16.26
CA LYS A 70 16.40 -12.71 -16.27
C LYS A 70 17.19 -12.84 -14.97
N TYR A 71 17.50 -11.74 -14.30
CA TYR A 71 18.20 -11.78 -13.00
C TYR A 71 17.32 -12.33 -11.87
N LEU A 72 15.99 -12.19 -11.95
CA LEU A 72 15.06 -12.70 -10.93
C LEU A 72 14.79 -14.20 -11.07
N VAL A 73 14.89 -14.75 -12.27
CA VAL A 73 14.60 -16.18 -12.57
C VAL A 73 15.82 -17.09 -12.30
N LYS A 74 16.96 -16.53 -11.88
CA LYS A 74 18.23 -17.26 -11.75
C LYS A 74 18.48 -18.01 -10.44
N ASP A 75 17.51 -18.11 -9.55
CA ASP A 75 17.55 -19.03 -8.40
C ASP A 75 16.27 -19.88 -8.33
N PRO A 76 16.30 -21.14 -8.81
CA PRO A 76 15.39 -22.21 -8.35
C PRO A 76 15.79 -22.78 -6.99
#